data_AF-V4PB09-F1
#
_entry.id   AF-V4PB09-F1
#
_cell.length_a   1.000
_cell.length_b   1.000
_cell.length_c   1.000
_cell.angle_alpha   90.00
_cell.angle_beta   90.00
_cell.angle_gamma   90.00
#
_symmetry.space_group_name_H-M   'P 1'
#
loop_
_entity.id
_entity.type
_entity.pdbx_description
1 polymer ?
#
loop_
_entity_poly.entity_id
_entity_poly.type
_entity_poly.pdbx_seq_one_letter_code
_entity_poly.pdbx_strand_id
1 'polypeptide(L)'
;MKTFIGIEMGGTKVVLAHGSGPEDLSAPVRVPTGHPDETLSAVIDGVHALIAQHGPVAGIGIASFGPIRVNKADSRYGSFGLTPKAGYSHYNLLAPIAAAFPDLPISFDTDVNGAALGEGVFGGAQGLDSFAYVTVGTGIGLGLVMNGRPAHGLLHPEAGHILVRRDPIRDPFTGCCPFHADCLEGLASGPAVEQRTGKRGEHLADTDPVWGLVGDYLAQMFHSVTLVASPQRLIIGGSIGLKPAVLAQARTSLHASLAGYIEALTTVEAIDSYVIPAALGDRAGVLGAIALAAAPKARRWSREQPGSRESAPTTSFRRPCA
;
A
#
# COMPACT_ATOMS: atom_id res chain seq x y z
N MET A 1 20.42 -20.15 -2.89
CA MET A 1 19.18 -19.38 -3.16
C MET A 1 19.60 -17.98 -3.59
N LYS A 2 18.86 -17.29 -4.47
CA LYS A 2 19.18 -15.89 -4.80
C LYS A 2 18.72 -15.01 -3.65
N THR A 3 19.57 -14.07 -3.21
CA THR A 3 19.25 -13.06 -2.20
C THR A 3 19.14 -11.69 -2.85
N PHE A 4 18.49 -10.77 -2.16
CA PHE A 4 18.14 -9.44 -2.64
C PHE A 4 18.36 -8.42 -1.52
N ILE A 5 18.43 -7.15 -1.90
CA ILE A 5 18.27 -6.03 -0.96
C ILE A 5 16.86 -5.48 -1.09
N GLY A 6 16.16 -5.39 0.04
CA GLY A 6 14.88 -4.71 0.17
C GLY A 6 15.09 -3.34 0.80
N ILE A 7 14.59 -2.29 0.14
CA ILE A 7 14.59 -0.91 0.62
C ILE A 7 13.13 -0.46 0.77
N GLU A 8 12.66 -0.37 2.00
CA GLU A 8 11.36 0.23 2.32
C GLU A 8 11.59 1.69 2.76
N MET A 9 11.18 2.64 1.93
CA MET A 9 11.26 4.05 2.27
C MET A 9 9.95 4.55 2.85
N GLY A 10 9.91 4.75 4.16
CA GLY A 10 8.82 5.42 4.84
C GLY A 10 9.07 6.93 5.02
N GLY A 11 8.00 7.66 5.33
CA GLY A 11 8.06 9.10 5.59
C GLY A 11 8.89 9.49 6.83
N THR A 12 9.09 8.58 7.77
CA THR A 12 9.85 8.83 9.02
C THR A 12 11.18 8.09 9.09
N LYS A 13 11.23 6.88 8.53
CA LYS A 13 12.42 6.04 8.49
C LYS A 13 12.46 5.21 7.20
N VAL A 14 13.66 4.89 6.75
CA VAL A 14 13.95 3.87 5.73
C VAL A 14 14.40 2.60 6.42
N VAL A 15 13.95 1.45 5.94
CA VAL A 15 14.33 0.12 6.41
C VAL A 15 15.02 -0.63 5.27
N LEU A 16 16.22 -1.14 5.53
CA LEU A 16 17.02 -1.92 4.61
C LEU A 16 17.21 -3.33 5.16
N ALA A 17 17.11 -4.35 4.32
CA ALA A 17 17.48 -5.71 4.69
C ALA A 17 18.02 -6.49 3.51
N HIS A 18 18.91 -7.44 3.80
CA HIS A 18 19.36 -8.47 2.87
C HIS A 18 18.58 -9.76 3.11
N GLY A 19 18.12 -10.44 2.06
CA GLY A 19 17.45 -11.72 2.25
C GLY A 19 16.80 -12.31 1.01
N SER A 20 16.16 -13.47 1.18
CA SER A 20 15.34 -14.13 0.16
C SER A 20 13.86 -14.25 0.54
N GLY A 21 13.49 -14.01 1.79
CA GLY A 21 12.11 -14.08 2.27
C GLY A 21 12.00 -14.02 3.80
N PRO A 22 10.82 -14.31 4.39
CA PRO A 22 10.58 -14.18 5.83
C PRO A 22 11.50 -15.00 6.74
N GLU A 23 11.94 -16.17 6.26
CA GLU A 23 12.81 -17.12 6.98
C GLU A 23 14.31 -16.85 6.77
N ASP A 24 14.65 -15.97 5.81
CA ASP A 24 16.01 -15.61 5.45
C ASP A 24 16.05 -14.11 5.21
N LEU A 25 16.00 -13.35 6.31
CA LEU A 25 16.05 -11.90 6.34
C LEU A 25 17.07 -11.46 7.39
N SER A 26 18.02 -10.63 6.99
CA SER A 26 18.99 -10.04 7.90
C SER A 26 18.30 -9.16 8.95
N ALA A 27 19.03 -8.85 10.03
CA ALA A 27 18.61 -7.79 10.94
C ALA A 27 18.40 -6.48 10.14
N PRO A 28 17.26 -5.79 10.29
CA PRO A 28 17.00 -4.59 9.50
C PRO A 28 17.89 -3.42 9.94
N VAL A 29 18.52 -2.77 8.95
CA VAL A 29 19.19 -1.48 9.13
C VAL A 29 18.15 -0.38 8.98
N ARG A 30 18.18 0.62 9.87
CA ARG A 30 17.21 1.73 9.88
C ARG A 30 17.93 3.05 9.71
N VAL A 31 17.48 3.82 8.72
CA VAL A 31 17.99 5.17 8.43
C VAL A 31 16.86 6.17 8.67
N PRO A 32 17.04 7.22 9.51
CA PRO A 32 16.04 8.27 9.66
C PRO A 32 15.78 8.99 8.33
N THR A 33 14.52 9.29 8.02
CA THR A 33 14.17 9.98 6.77
C THR A 33 14.24 11.50 6.95
N GLY A 34 15.42 12.08 6.74
CA GLY A 34 15.72 13.51 6.79
C GLY A 34 15.61 14.20 5.43
N HIS A 35 16.56 15.08 5.10
CA HIS A 35 16.71 15.66 3.75
C HIS A 35 17.01 14.53 2.74
N PRO A 36 16.47 14.58 1.49
CA PRO A 36 16.60 13.47 0.55
C PRO A 36 18.05 13.09 0.22
N ASP A 37 18.96 14.06 0.04
CA ASP A 37 20.36 13.75 -0.30
C ASP A 37 21.08 13.01 0.83
N GLU A 38 20.92 13.46 2.08
CA GLU A 38 21.51 12.82 3.26
C GLU A 38 20.92 11.42 3.48
N THR A 39 19.60 11.30 3.30
CA THR A 39 18.89 10.03 3.43
C THR A 39 19.38 9.04 2.38
N LEU A 40 19.52 9.46 1.12
CA LEU A 40 19.99 8.59 0.05
C LEU A 40 21.46 8.20 0.19
N SER A 41 22.33 9.11 0.64
CA SER A 41 23.73 8.76 0.94
C SER A 41 23.78 7.65 1.99
N ALA A 42 23.07 7.81 3.11
CA ALA A 42 23.03 6.80 4.17
C ALA A 42 22.38 5.48 3.71
N VAL A 43 21.40 5.54 2.80
CA VAL A 43 20.81 4.34 2.18
C VAL A 43 21.85 3.61 1.33
N ILE A 44 22.57 4.31 0.44
CA ILE A 44 23.60 3.72 -0.41
C ILE A 44 24.71 3.08 0.42
N ASP A 45 25.18 3.76 1.47
CA ASP A 45 26.16 3.23 2.42
C ASP A 45 25.64 1.96 3.12
N GLY A 46 24.37 1.99 3.55
CA GLY A 46 23.71 0.84 4.17
C GLY A 46 23.60 -0.37 3.22
N VAL A 47 23.33 -0.14 1.93
CA VAL A 47 23.29 -1.20 0.91
C VAL A 47 24.69 -1.79 0.70
N HIS A 48 25.73 -0.96 0.58
CA HIS A 48 27.11 -1.44 0.49
C HIS A 48 27.51 -2.28 1.71
N ALA A 49 27.16 -1.82 2.92
CA ALA A 49 27.43 -2.54 4.16
C ALA A 49 26.73 -3.91 4.20
N LEU A 50 25.45 -3.98 3.82
CA LEU A 50 24.70 -5.24 3.75
C LEU A 50 25.31 -6.23 2.74
N ILE A 51 25.72 -5.75 1.56
CA ILE A 51 26.38 -6.59 0.55
C ILE A 51 27.76 -7.07 1.05
N ALA A 52 28.53 -6.22 1.70
CA ALA A 52 29.82 -6.59 2.27
C ALA A 52 29.68 -7.63 3.39
N GLN A 53 28.62 -7.53 4.21
CA GLN A 53 28.37 -8.42 5.34
C GLN A 53 27.78 -9.77 4.93
N HIS A 54 26.85 -9.79 3.96
CA HIS A 54 26.06 -10.99 3.65
C HIS A 54 26.38 -11.60 2.28
N GLY A 55 27.15 -10.91 1.44
CA GLY A 55 27.56 -11.37 0.11
C GLY A 55 26.78 -10.72 -1.04
N PRO A 56 27.09 -11.11 -2.29
CA PRO A 56 26.49 -10.53 -3.48
C PRO A 56 25.00 -10.86 -3.59
N VAL A 57 24.23 -9.92 -4.15
CA VAL A 57 22.78 -10.04 -4.35
C VAL A 57 22.42 -10.11 -5.83
N ALA A 58 21.25 -10.65 -6.13
CA ALA A 58 20.71 -10.75 -7.49
C ALA A 58 19.99 -9.48 -7.96
N GLY A 59 19.70 -8.54 -7.05
CA GLY A 59 19.02 -7.28 -7.35
C GLY A 59 18.59 -6.51 -6.10
N ILE A 60 18.07 -5.31 -6.34
CA ILE A 60 17.56 -4.39 -5.32
C ILE A 60 16.09 -4.11 -5.61
N GLY A 61 15.25 -4.16 -4.59
CA GLY A 61 13.86 -3.71 -4.65
C GLY A 61 13.66 -2.50 -3.77
N ILE A 62 12.95 -1.51 -4.29
CA ILE A 62 12.69 -0.24 -3.62
C ILE A 62 11.17 -0.07 -3.58
N ALA A 63 10.62 -0.05 -2.37
CA ALA A 63 9.22 0.24 -2.09
C ALA A 63 9.18 1.59 -1.36
N SER A 64 8.68 2.64 -2.00
CA SER A 64 8.80 4.02 -1.48
C SER A 64 7.47 4.70 -1.24
N PHE A 65 7.41 5.55 -0.22
CA PHE A 65 6.27 6.43 0.01
C PHE A 65 5.99 7.29 -1.22
N GLY A 66 4.73 7.67 -1.39
CA GLY A 66 4.24 8.37 -2.56
C GLY A 66 3.94 9.87 -2.37
N PRO A 67 3.38 10.49 -3.42
CA PRO A 67 3.20 9.92 -4.76
C PRO A 67 4.54 9.85 -5.53
N ILE A 68 4.75 8.77 -6.30
CA ILE A 68 5.97 8.55 -7.10
C ILE A 68 5.66 8.12 -8.54
N ARG A 69 6.60 8.41 -9.44
CA ARG A 69 6.52 8.11 -10.87
C ARG A 69 7.02 6.68 -11.12
N VAL A 70 6.09 5.73 -11.17
CA VAL A 70 6.38 4.29 -11.37
C VAL A 70 6.28 3.82 -12.82
N ASN A 71 5.75 4.65 -13.73
CA ASN A 71 5.70 4.32 -15.15
C ASN A 71 7.08 4.53 -15.80
N LYS A 72 7.70 3.44 -16.28
CA LYS A 72 9.01 3.47 -16.95
C LYS A 72 9.05 4.30 -18.25
N ALA A 73 7.90 4.62 -18.84
CA ALA A 73 7.81 5.49 -20.00
C ALA A 73 7.75 6.98 -19.65
N ASP A 74 7.56 7.34 -18.37
CA ASP A 74 7.61 8.72 -17.90
C ASP A 74 9.06 9.21 -17.88
N SER A 75 9.33 10.39 -18.44
CA SER A 75 10.68 10.98 -18.45
C SER A 75 11.21 11.30 -17.05
N ARG A 76 10.33 11.32 -16.03
CA ARG A 76 10.65 11.49 -14.61
C ARG A 76 10.42 10.19 -13.81
N TYR A 77 10.48 9.03 -14.46
CA TYR A 77 10.44 7.74 -13.77
C TYR A 77 11.45 7.69 -12.61
N GLY A 78 11.02 7.22 -11.45
CA GLY A 78 11.83 7.20 -10.24
C GLY A 78 11.77 8.47 -9.39
N SER A 79 11.07 9.51 -9.84
CA SER A 79 10.90 10.76 -9.08
C SER A 79 9.60 10.82 -8.29
N PHE A 80 9.62 11.62 -7.23
CA PHE A 80 8.43 12.01 -6.49
C PHE A 80 7.55 12.98 -7.28
N GLY A 81 6.25 12.91 -7.01
CA GLY A 81 5.26 13.92 -7.37
C GLY A 81 5.33 15.12 -6.42
N LEU A 82 4.16 15.68 -6.10
CA LEU A 82 4.02 16.67 -5.03
C LEU A 82 3.80 15.94 -3.72
N THR A 83 4.56 16.31 -2.69
CA THR A 83 4.47 15.73 -1.35
C THR A 83 4.72 16.82 -0.30
N PRO A 84 4.03 16.79 0.86
CA PRO A 84 4.25 17.76 1.92
C PRO A 84 5.62 17.57 2.61
N LYS A 85 6.35 16.47 2.31
CA LYS A 85 7.66 16.22 2.89
C LYS A 85 8.72 17.12 2.25
N ALA A 86 9.32 17.99 3.06
CA ALA A 86 10.30 18.97 2.63
C ALA A 86 11.46 18.35 1.83
N GLY A 87 11.80 18.96 0.69
CA GLY A 87 12.88 18.53 -0.20
C GLY A 87 12.52 17.38 -1.16
N TYR A 88 11.47 16.60 -0.91
CA TYR A 88 11.16 15.43 -1.72
C TYR A 88 10.34 15.73 -2.98
N SER A 89 9.58 16.82 -3.03
CA SER A 89 8.80 17.15 -4.23
C SER A 89 9.70 17.25 -5.47
N HIS A 90 9.38 16.46 -6.50
CA HIS A 90 10.15 16.31 -7.75
C HIS A 90 11.56 15.71 -7.62
N TYR A 91 11.99 15.31 -6.42
CA TYR A 91 13.28 14.67 -6.21
C TYR A 91 13.34 13.31 -6.94
N ASN A 92 14.46 13.01 -7.62
CA ASN A 92 14.67 11.71 -8.26
C ASN A 92 15.34 10.74 -7.29
N LEU A 93 14.55 9.80 -6.79
CA LEU A 93 15.01 8.81 -5.83
C LEU A 93 15.82 7.70 -6.48
N LEU A 94 15.41 7.28 -7.66
CA LEU A 94 15.95 6.09 -8.31
C LEU A 94 17.33 6.34 -8.93
N ALA A 95 17.54 7.53 -9.51
CA ALA A 95 18.76 7.82 -10.28
C ALA A 95 20.05 7.70 -9.45
N PRO A 96 20.16 8.25 -8.21
CA PRO A 96 21.37 8.10 -7.41
C PRO A 96 21.64 6.64 -7.01
N ILE A 97 20.59 5.88 -6.65
CA ILE A 97 20.74 4.46 -6.30
C ILE A 97 21.18 3.64 -7.54
N ALA A 98 20.59 3.91 -8.71
CA ALA A 98 20.99 3.25 -9.95
C ALA A 98 22.44 3.57 -10.36
N ALA A 99 22.90 4.80 -10.12
CA ALA A 99 24.28 5.20 -10.36
C ALA A 99 25.27 4.50 -9.41
N ALA A 100 24.88 4.27 -8.15
CA ALA A 100 25.70 3.57 -7.17
C ALA A 100 25.79 2.05 -7.43
N PHE A 101 24.79 1.46 -8.06
CA PHE A 101 24.71 0.00 -8.30
C PHE A 101 24.42 -0.34 -9.78
N PRO A 102 25.30 0.04 -10.73
CA PRO A 102 25.02 -0.07 -12.17
C PRO A 102 24.86 -1.50 -12.67
N ASP A 103 25.46 -2.48 -11.98
CA ASP A 103 25.44 -3.90 -12.37
C ASP A 103 24.24 -4.67 -11.77
N LEU A 104 23.44 -4.04 -10.90
CA LEU A 104 22.32 -4.69 -10.22
C LEU A 104 20.98 -4.29 -10.86
N PRO A 105 20.10 -5.27 -11.15
CA PRO A 105 18.71 -4.99 -11.46
C PRO A 105 18.03 -4.25 -10.29
N ILE A 106 17.36 -3.14 -10.59
CA ILE A 106 16.56 -2.39 -9.61
C ILE A 106 15.08 -2.43 -10.00
N SER A 107 14.24 -2.91 -9.07
CA SER A 107 12.79 -2.83 -9.11
C SER A 107 12.31 -1.70 -8.21
N PHE A 108 11.31 -0.94 -8.65
CA PHE A 108 10.84 0.26 -7.96
C PHE A 108 9.32 0.35 -8.05
N ASP A 109 8.66 0.53 -6.91
CA ASP A 109 7.22 0.78 -6.81
C ASP A 109 6.91 1.49 -5.48
N THR A 110 5.62 1.72 -5.19
CA THR A 110 5.21 2.31 -3.92
C THR A 110 5.41 1.35 -2.74
N ASP A 111 5.51 1.89 -1.54
CA ASP A 111 5.54 1.16 -0.28
C ASP A 111 4.34 0.21 -0.16
N VAL A 112 3.13 0.69 -0.45
CA VAL A 112 1.90 -0.11 -0.38
C VAL A 112 1.80 -1.16 -1.49
N ASN A 113 2.29 -0.89 -2.71
CA ASN A 113 2.38 -1.92 -3.76
C ASN A 113 3.44 -2.97 -3.41
N GLY A 114 4.57 -2.54 -2.84
CA GLY A 114 5.58 -3.45 -2.29
C GLY A 114 4.96 -4.37 -1.24
N ALA A 115 4.31 -3.81 -0.22
CA ALA A 115 3.65 -4.59 0.82
C ALA A 115 2.58 -5.54 0.27
N ALA A 116 1.77 -5.09 -0.70
CA ALA A 116 0.81 -5.96 -1.39
C ALA A 116 1.52 -7.16 -2.05
N LEU A 117 2.57 -6.92 -2.84
CA LEU A 117 3.35 -7.99 -3.47
C LEU A 117 4.01 -8.91 -2.43
N GLY A 118 4.50 -8.36 -1.32
CA GLY A 118 5.02 -9.13 -0.20
C GLY A 118 3.98 -10.11 0.33
N GLU A 119 2.75 -9.64 0.59
CA GLU A 119 1.65 -10.49 1.04
C GLU A 119 1.20 -11.51 -0.02
N GLY A 120 1.31 -11.18 -1.31
CA GLY A 120 1.03 -12.11 -2.41
C GLY A 120 2.08 -13.22 -2.55
N VAL A 121 3.35 -12.94 -2.24
CA VAL A 121 4.44 -13.91 -2.37
C VAL A 121 4.63 -14.72 -1.07
N PHE A 122 4.52 -14.08 0.09
CA PHE A 122 4.92 -14.65 1.38
C PHE A 122 3.82 -14.67 2.43
N GLY A 123 2.68 -14.03 2.19
CA GLY A 123 1.69 -13.74 3.24
C GLY A 123 0.26 -14.11 2.88
N GLY A 124 -0.68 -13.30 3.35
CA GLY A 124 -2.10 -13.57 3.35
C GLY A 124 -2.79 -13.56 1.98
N ALA A 125 -2.07 -13.25 0.90
CA ALA A 125 -2.58 -13.25 -0.48
C ALA A 125 -1.98 -14.36 -1.37
N GLN A 126 -1.22 -15.31 -0.80
CA GLN A 126 -0.71 -16.44 -1.57
C GLN A 126 -1.82 -17.22 -2.28
N GLY A 127 -1.61 -17.48 -3.58
CA GLY A 127 -2.57 -18.16 -4.44
C GLY A 127 -3.68 -17.26 -5.02
N LEU A 128 -3.70 -15.97 -4.67
CA LEU A 128 -4.62 -14.99 -5.24
C LEU A 128 -3.91 -14.17 -6.33
N ASP A 129 -4.66 -13.71 -7.32
CA ASP A 129 -4.14 -12.81 -8.37
C ASP A 129 -4.67 -11.38 -8.26
N SER A 130 -5.76 -11.18 -7.53
CA SER A 130 -6.42 -9.89 -7.40
C SER A 130 -6.71 -9.64 -5.93
N PHE A 131 -6.01 -8.70 -5.31
CA PHE A 131 -6.09 -8.41 -3.88
C PHE A 131 -5.60 -6.99 -3.61
N ALA A 132 -5.93 -6.46 -2.44
CA ALA A 132 -5.46 -5.14 -2.04
C ALA A 132 -4.83 -5.16 -0.65
N TYR A 133 -3.76 -4.39 -0.49
CA TYR A 133 -3.15 -4.08 0.79
C TYR A 133 -3.48 -2.64 1.16
N VAL A 134 -3.89 -2.44 2.42
CA VAL A 134 -4.19 -1.13 2.99
C VAL A 134 -3.28 -0.92 4.19
N THR A 135 -2.56 0.19 4.23
CA THR A 135 -1.85 0.62 5.45
C THR A 135 -2.57 1.79 6.10
N VAL A 136 -2.65 1.77 7.44
CA VAL A 136 -3.17 2.87 8.25
C VAL A 136 -2.17 3.17 9.37
N GLY A 137 -1.48 4.29 9.24
CA GLY A 137 -0.41 4.72 10.15
C GLY A 137 -0.26 6.24 10.10
N THR A 138 0.93 6.75 9.76
CA THR A 138 1.12 8.20 9.53
C THR A 138 0.22 8.74 8.43
N GLY A 139 -0.04 7.94 7.40
CA GLY A 139 -1.02 8.19 6.35
C GLY A 139 -1.91 6.97 6.11
N ILE A 140 -2.70 7.01 5.04
CA ILE A 140 -3.53 5.90 4.57
C ILE A 140 -3.19 5.64 3.10
N GLY A 141 -2.79 4.41 2.77
CA GLY A 141 -2.41 4.05 1.41
C GLY A 141 -3.00 2.72 0.99
N LEU A 142 -3.18 2.54 -0.33
CA LEU A 142 -3.72 1.33 -0.94
C LEU A 142 -2.77 0.83 -2.03
N GLY A 143 -2.25 -0.38 -1.85
CA GLY A 143 -1.60 -1.15 -2.91
C GLY A 143 -2.62 -2.09 -3.52
N LEU A 144 -2.96 -1.89 -4.79
CA LEU A 144 -3.94 -2.73 -5.48
C LEU A 144 -3.22 -3.63 -6.49
N VAL A 145 -3.37 -4.94 -6.36
CA VAL A 145 -2.87 -5.92 -7.32
C VAL A 145 -4.07 -6.49 -8.07
N MET A 146 -4.06 -6.44 -9.39
CA MET A 146 -5.09 -6.99 -10.27
C MET A 146 -4.43 -7.89 -11.31
N ASN A 147 -4.94 -9.11 -11.49
CA ASN A 147 -4.40 -10.09 -12.43
C ASN A 147 -2.87 -10.30 -12.25
N GLY A 148 -2.43 -10.38 -11.01
CA GLY A 148 -1.04 -10.63 -10.60
C GLY A 148 -0.11 -9.43 -10.76
N ARG A 149 -0.63 -8.22 -11.01
CA ARG A 149 0.18 -7.01 -11.25
C ARG A 149 -0.33 -5.82 -10.45
N PRO A 150 0.57 -4.98 -9.89
CA PRO A 150 0.16 -3.71 -9.30
C PRO A 150 -0.62 -2.87 -10.31
N ALA A 151 -1.70 -2.25 -9.86
CA ALA A 151 -2.51 -1.36 -10.65
C ALA A 151 -1.75 -0.05 -10.87
N HIS A 152 -1.31 0.18 -12.10
CA HIS A 152 -0.73 1.45 -12.54
C HIS A 152 -1.61 2.03 -13.64
N GLY A 153 -2.13 3.24 -13.42
CA GLY A 153 -2.93 3.98 -14.40
C GLY A 153 -2.23 5.29 -14.79
N LEU A 154 -2.95 6.41 -14.68
CA LEU A 154 -2.33 7.74 -14.75
C LEU A 154 -1.26 7.93 -13.66
N LEU A 155 -1.52 7.36 -12.48
CA LEU A 155 -0.63 7.22 -11.33
C LEU A 155 -0.90 5.84 -10.70
N HIS A 156 -0.17 5.47 -9.65
CA HIS A 156 -0.64 4.47 -8.69
C HIS A 156 -1.88 4.99 -7.92
N PRO A 157 -2.71 4.10 -7.34
CA PRO A 157 -3.84 4.51 -6.51
C PRO A 157 -3.43 5.36 -5.30
N GLU A 158 -4.30 6.31 -4.94
CA GLU A 158 -4.17 7.21 -3.79
C GLU A 158 -5.46 7.15 -2.95
N ALA A 159 -5.89 5.93 -2.60
CA ALA A 159 -7.22 5.72 -2.00
C ALA A 159 -7.36 6.29 -0.58
N GLY A 160 -6.26 6.65 0.09
CA GLY A 160 -6.32 7.42 1.35
C GLY A 160 -6.88 8.83 1.18
N HIS A 161 -6.88 9.38 -0.04
CA HIS A 161 -7.39 10.71 -0.31
C HIS A 161 -8.82 10.74 -0.87
N ILE A 162 -9.54 9.61 -0.87
CA ILE A 162 -10.96 9.62 -1.22
C ILE A 162 -11.76 10.46 -0.23
N LEU A 163 -12.81 11.08 -0.72
CA LEU A 163 -13.81 11.72 0.11
C LEU A 163 -14.72 10.66 0.73
N VAL A 164 -15.07 10.86 2.00
CA VAL A 164 -15.93 9.96 2.76
C VAL A 164 -17.12 10.74 3.33
N ARG A 165 -18.21 10.03 3.62
CA ARG A 165 -19.36 10.61 4.30
C ARG A 165 -19.00 10.83 5.76
N ARG A 166 -19.36 12.02 6.26
CA ARG A 166 -19.13 12.44 7.64
C ARG A 166 -20.45 12.57 8.37
N ASP A 167 -20.39 12.33 9.67
CA ASP A 167 -21.42 12.75 10.62
C ASP A 167 -20.81 13.84 11.51
N PRO A 168 -21.05 15.13 11.22
CA PRO A 168 -20.43 16.23 11.95
C PRO A 168 -20.95 16.36 13.39
N ILE A 169 -22.10 15.75 13.72
CA ILE A 169 -22.61 15.72 15.10
C ILE A 169 -21.81 14.70 15.91
N ARG A 170 -21.54 13.53 15.33
CA ARG A 170 -20.72 12.48 15.95
C ARG A 170 -19.22 12.79 15.94
N ASP A 171 -18.71 13.39 14.86
CA ASP A 171 -17.30 13.72 14.66
C ASP A 171 -17.12 15.17 14.15
N PRO A 172 -17.04 16.15 15.06
CA PRO A 172 -16.87 17.56 14.67
C PRO A 172 -15.44 17.87 14.15
N PHE A 173 -14.51 16.93 14.22
CA PHE A 173 -13.13 17.13 13.77
C PHE A 173 -13.07 17.41 12.26
N THR A 174 -12.49 18.55 11.87
CA THR A 174 -12.52 19.05 10.48
C THR A 174 -11.55 18.36 9.52
N GLY A 175 -10.71 17.46 10.03
CA GLY A 175 -9.65 16.81 9.26
C GLY A 175 -8.32 17.55 9.28
N CYS A 176 -7.22 16.82 9.05
CA CYS A 176 -5.85 17.35 9.08
C CYS A 176 -5.09 17.23 7.76
N CYS A 177 -5.73 16.78 6.68
CA CYS A 177 -5.04 16.65 5.39
C CYS A 177 -4.75 18.04 4.81
N PRO A 178 -3.50 18.37 4.43
CA PRO A 178 -3.16 19.69 3.91
C PRO A 178 -3.75 19.97 2.51
N PHE A 179 -4.17 18.94 1.79
CA PHE A 179 -4.73 19.07 0.44
C PHE A 179 -6.27 19.09 0.43
N HIS A 180 -6.89 18.25 1.27
CA HIS A 180 -8.31 17.96 1.17
C HIS A 180 -9.08 18.21 2.47
N ALA A 181 -8.39 18.60 3.55
CA ALA A 181 -8.90 18.64 4.92
C ALA A 181 -9.42 17.29 5.41
N ASP A 182 -10.63 16.90 4.97
CA ASP A 182 -11.43 15.79 5.50
C ASP A 182 -11.57 14.60 4.53
N CYS A 183 -10.58 14.39 3.66
CA CYS A 183 -10.44 13.07 3.02
C CYS A 183 -10.21 11.97 4.06
N LEU A 184 -10.33 10.70 3.67
CA LEU A 184 -10.19 9.55 4.57
C LEU A 184 -8.93 9.63 5.44
N GLU A 185 -7.75 9.89 4.86
CA GLU A 185 -6.49 10.07 5.59
C GLU A 185 -6.57 11.24 6.58
N GLY A 186 -7.14 12.35 6.15
CA GLY A 186 -7.35 13.54 6.98
C GLY A 186 -8.23 13.27 8.20
N LEU A 187 -9.06 12.23 8.17
CA LEU A 187 -9.97 11.86 9.26
C LEU A 187 -9.50 10.66 10.09
N ALA A 188 -8.79 9.71 9.49
CA ALA A 188 -8.56 8.39 10.10
C ALA A 188 -7.08 8.00 10.27
N SER A 189 -6.13 8.82 9.80
CA SER A 189 -4.70 8.58 10.01
C SER A 189 -4.28 8.78 11.48
N GLY A 190 -3.08 8.33 11.83
CA GLY A 190 -2.45 8.56 13.13
C GLY A 190 -2.42 10.03 13.54
N PRO A 191 -1.97 10.97 12.68
CA PRO A 191 -2.07 12.41 12.94
C PRO A 191 -3.50 12.91 13.15
N ALA A 192 -4.48 12.35 12.41
CA ALA A 192 -5.89 12.70 12.61
C ALA A 192 -6.41 12.23 13.98
N VAL A 193 -6.00 11.02 14.41
CA VAL A 193 -6.30 10.51 15.76
C VAL A 193 -5.63 11.39 16.83
N GLU A 194 -4.37 11.76 16.63
CA GLU A 194 -3.63 12.61 17.57
C GLU A 194 -4.25 13.99 17.71
N GLN A 195 -4.58 14.66 16.61
CA GLN A 195 -5.22 15.97 16.66
C GLN A 195 -6.64 15.90 17.24
N ARG A 196 -7.37 14.81 16.98
CA ARG A 196 -8.73 14.61 17.51
C ARG A 196 -8.75 14.34 19.01
N THR A 197 -7.78 13.61 19.53
CA THR A 197 -7.79 13.12 20.93
C THR A 197 -6.79 13.84 21.84
N GLY A 198 -5.85 14.61 21.26
CA GLY A 198 -4.72 15.21 21.96
C GLY A 198 -3.61 14.22 22.34
N LYS A 199 -3.68 12.96 21.89
CA LYS A 199 -2.71 11.89 22.22
C LYS A 199 -2.38 11.05 21.00
N ARG A 200 -1.11 10.69 20.84
CA ARG A 200 -0.69 9.67 19.87
C ARG A 200 -1.42 8.35 20.13
N GLY A 201 -1.75 7.64 19.06
CA GLY A 201 -2.53 6.41 19.15
C GLY A 201 -1.89 5.27 19.95
N GLU A 202 -0.57 5.30 20.14
CA GLU A 202 0.17 4.37 21.01
C GLU A 202 -0.03 4.63 22.52
N HIS A 203 -0.52 5.82 22.89
CA HIS A 203 -0.80 6.21 24.28
C HIS A 203 -2.29 6.20 24.62
N LEU A 204 -3.15 5.85 23.65
CA LEU A 204 -4.58 5.69 23.84
C LEU A 204 -4.89 4.26 24.29
N ALA A 205 -5.90 4.12 25.14
CA ALA A 205 -6.40 2.81 25.54
C ALA A 205 -7.03 2.09 24.34
N ASP A 206 -6.97 0.77 24.29
CA ASP A 206 -7.60 -0.01 23.21
C ASP A 206 -9.14 0.08 23.22
N THR A 207 -9.72 0.56 24.32
CA THR A 207 -11.16 0.83 24.48
C THR A 207 -11.57 2.25 24.11
N ASP A 208 -10.64 3.10 23.65
CA ASP A 208 -10.97 4.48 23.28
C ASP A 208 -12.00 4.52 22.14
N PRO A 209 -13.08 5.32 22.25
CA PRO A 209 -14.14 5.37 21.23
C PRO A 209 -13.65 5.84 19.86
N VAL A 210 -12.49 6.51 19.77
CA VAL A 210 -11.92 6.92 18.48
C VAL A 210 -11.67 5.74 17.55
N TRP A 211 -11.41 4.54 18.09
CA TRP A 211 -11.16 3.35 17.28
C TRP A 211 -12.40 2.89 16.51
N GLY A 212 -13.58 3.03 17.12
CA GLY A 212 -14.83 2.78 16.43
C GLY A 212 -15.05 3.77 15.28
N LEU A 213 -14.77 5.05 15.53
CA LEU A 213 -14.88 6.09 14.51
C LEU A 213 -13.92 5.84 13.33
N VAL A 214 -12.66 5.51 13.62
CA VAL A 214 -11.65 5.18 12.59
C VAL A 214 -12.10 3.95 11.78
N GLY A 215 -12.60 2.91 12.44
CA GLY A 215 -13.11 1.71 11.77
C GLY A 215 -14.26 2.03 10.80
N ASP A 216 -15.19 2.90 11.20
CA ASP A 216 -16.31 3.32 10.35
C ASP A 216 -15.85 4.08 9.10
N TYR A 217 -14.85 4.96 9.22
CA TYR A 217 -14.28 5.64 8.06
C TYR A 217 -13.54 4.67 7.12
N LEU A 218 -12.75 3.74 7.67
CA LEU A 218 -12.07 2.72 6.87
C LEU A 218 -13.05 1.79 6.14
N ALA A 219 -14.18 1.45 6.77
CA ALA A 219 -15.23 0.66 6.14
C ALA A 219 -15.77 1.30 4.85
N GLN A 220 -15.85 2.64 4.77
CA GLN A 220 -16.27 3.32 3.54
C GLN A 220 -15.28 3.15 2.38
N MET A 221 -13.98 3.11 2.68
CA MET A 221 -12.96 2.77 1.69
C MET A 221 -13.05 1.30 1.30
N PHE A 222 -13.20 0.39 2.27
CA PHE A 222 -13.32 -1.03 1.98
C PHE A 222 -14.54 -1.31 1.10
N HIS A 223 -15.66 -0.65 1.38
CA HIS A 223 -16.87 -0.68 0.55
C HIS A 223 -16.56 -0.23 -0.88
N SER A 224 -15.94 0.95 -1.02
CA SER A 224 -15.60 1.51 -2.33
C SER A 224 -14.66 0.61 -3.13
N VAL A 225 -13.59 0.11 -2.51
CA VAL A 225 -12.63 -0.81 -3.16
C VAL A 225 -13.31 -2.13 -3.53
N THR A 226 -14.17 -2.66 -2.67
CA THR A 226 -14.93 -3.90 -2.93
C THR A 226 -15.83 -3.75 -4.15
N LEU A 227 -16.54 -2.63 -4.27
CA LEU A 227 -17.46 -2.40 -5.40
C LEU A 227 -16.76 -1.97 -6.69
N VAL A 228 -15.64 -1.25 -6.61
CA VAL A 228 -14.92 -0.71 -7.78
C VAL A 228 -13.92 -1.70 -8.34
N ALA A 229 -13.10 -2.30 -7.49
CA ALA A 229 -11.99 -3.17 -7.89
C ALA A 229 -12.30 -4.65 -7.70
N SER A 230 -13.24 -4.99 -6.80
CA SER A 230 -13.62 -6.38 -6.48
C SER A 230 -12.41 -7.30 -6.26
N PRO A 231 -11.48 -6.94 -5.34
CA PRO A 231 -10.38 -7.83 -5.03
C PRO A 231 -10.92 -9.13 -4.41
N GLN A 232 -10.13 -10.20 -4.44
CA GLN A 232 -10.42 -11.44 -3.74
C GLN A 232 -10.16 -11.33 -2.23
N ARG A 233 -9.37 -10.32 -1.81
CA ARG A 233 -9.00 -10.08 -0.41
C ARG A 233 -8.54 -8.65 -0.17
N LEU A 234 -8.89 -8.11 1.01
CA LEU A 234 -8.34 -6.89 1.59
C LEU A 234 -7.42 -7.26 2.76
N ILE A 235 -6.19 -6.76 2.74
CA ILE A 235 -5.16 -7.06 3.73
C ILE A 235 -4.80 -5.76 4.44
N ILE A 236 -4.98 -5.73 5.77
CA ILE A 236 -4.89 -4.50 6.55
C ILE A 236 -3.61 -4.52 7.38
N GLY A 237 -2.76 -3.51 7.18
CA GLY A 237 -1.53 -3.28 7.94
C GLY A 237 -1.48 -1.89 8.56
N GLY A 238 -0.30 -1.54 9.06
CA GLY A 238 -0.05 -0.28 9.74
C GLY A 238 -0.49 -0.29 11.21
N SER A 239 0.14 0.57 12.01
CA SER A 239 0.00 0.58 13.48
C SER A 239 -1.41 0.90 13.97
N ILE A 240 -2.20 1.65 13.19
CA ILE A 240 -3.60 1.95 13.52
C ILE A 240 -4.52 0.87 12.95
N GLY A 241 -4.28 0.43 11.71
CA GLY A 241 -5.13 -0.54 11.01
C GLY A 241 -5.15 -1.92 11.68
N LEU A 242 -4.03 -2.30 12.29
CA LEU A 242 -3.88 -3.57 13.03
C LEU A 242 -4.48 -3.54 14.45
N LYS A 243 -5.01 -2.39 14.93
CA LYS A 243 -5.69 -2.36 16.23
C LYS A 243 -6.95 -3.23 16.17
N PRO A 244 -7.15 -4.19 17.10
CA PRO A 244 -8.29 -5.09 17.07
C PRO A 244 -9.65 -4.38 17.00
N ALA A 245 -9.83 -3.31 17.77
CA ALA A 245 -11.07 -2.52 17.78
C ALA A 245 -11.35 -1.84 16.43
N VAL A 246 -10.31 -1.33 15.76
CA VAL A 246 -10.44 -0.70 14.44
C VAL A 246 -10.86 -1.73 13.40
N LEU A 247 -10.18 -2.88 13.35
CA LEU A 247 -10.47 -3.92 12.36
C LEU A 247 -11.85 -4.55 12.56
N ALA A 248 -12.22 -4.83 13.82
CA ALA A 248 -13.53 -5.38 14.16
C ALA A 248 -14.67 -4.42 13.76
N GLN A 249 -14.51 -3.12 14.05
CA GLN A 249 -15.50 -2.13 13.67
C GLN A 249 -15.55 -1.97 12.14
N ALA A 250 -14.41 -1.89 11.46
CA ALA A 250 -14.38 -1.73 10.00
C ALA A 250 -15.07 -2.89 9.28
N ARG A 251 -14.91 -4.12 9.76
CA ARG A 251 -15.61 -5.31 9.24
C ARG A 251 -17.12 -5.25 9.47
N THR A 252 -17.53 -4.90 10.70
CA THR A 252 -18.96 -4.73 11.05
C THR A 252 -19.63 -3.69 10.15
N SER A 253 -19.00 -2.53 9.99
CA SER A 253 -19.52 -1.43 9.17
C SER A 253 -19.45 -1.74 7.68
N LEU A 254 -18.44 -2.49 7.21
CA LEU A 254 -18.39 -2.97 5.83
C LEU A 254 -19.57 -3.89 5.54
N HIS A 255 -19.78 -4.91 6.38
CA HIS A 255 -20.88 -5.87 6.25
C HIS A 255 -22.23 -5.15 6.17
N ALA A 256 -22.49 -4.22 7.10
CA ALA A 256 -23.69 -3.41 7.10
C ALA A 256 -23.82 -2.55 5.83
N SER A 257 -22.73 -1.92 5.38
CA SER A 257 -22.75 -1.05 4.19
C SER A 257 -22.98 -1.78 2.87
N LEU A 258 -22.58 -3.05 2.78
CA LEU A 258 -22.82 -3.88 1.59
C LEU A 258 -24.27 -4.34 1.50
N ALA A 259 -25.00 -4.38 2.62
CA ALA A 259 -26.44 -4.68 2.68
C ALA A 259 -26.86 -5.93 1.89
N GLY A 260 -26.00 -6.95 1.85
CA GLY A 260 -26.23 -8.20 1.10
C GLY A 260 -26.10 -8.09 -0.42
N TYR A 261 -25.63 -6.97 -0.97
CA TYR A 261 -25.47 -6.77 -2.41
C TYR A 261 -24.43 -7.70 -3.05
N ILE A 262 -23.38 -8.06 -2.30
CA ILE A 262 -22.37 -9.02 -2.72
C ILE A 262 -22.65 -10.35 -2.01
N GLU A 263 -23.22 -11.31 -2.74
CA GLU A 263 -23.69 -12.60 -2.19
C GLU A 263 -22.58 -13.35 -1.42
N ALA A 264 -21.35 -13.30 -1.94
CA ALA A 264 -20.18 -13.94 -1.33
C ALA A 264 -19.77 -13.33 0.03
N LEU A 265 -20.30 -12.17 0.42
CA LEU A 265 -19.92 -11.42 1.62
C LEU A 265 -21.11 -11.17 2.57
N THR A 266 -22.12 -12.04 2.54
CA THR A 266 -23.36 -11.90 3.32
C THR A 266 -23.24 -12.35 4.78
N THR A 267 -22.21 -13.13 5.12
CA THR A 267 -21.97 -13.65 6.49
C THR A 267 -20.78 -12.95 7.16
N VAL A 268 -20.77 -12.92 8.50
CA VAL A 268 -19.65 -12.36 9.28
C VAL A 268 -18.34 -13.10 8.97
N GLU A 269 -18.40 -14.43 8.88
CA GLU A 269 -17.24 -15.29 8.60
C GLU A 269 -16.62 -14.99 7.22
N ALA A 270 -17.47 -14.71 6.22
CA ALA A 270 -17.02 -14.31 4.90
C ALA A 270 -16.32 -12.94 4.92
N ILE A 271 -16.86 -11.98 5.67
CA ILE A 271 -16.23 -10.66 5.85
C ILE A 271 -14.90 -10.78 6.59
N ASP A 272 -14.83 -11.59 7.64
CA ASP A 272 -13.60 -11.84 8.40
C ASP A 272 -12.50 -12.49 7.55
N SER A 273 -12.89 -13.39 6.63
CA SER A 273 -11.97 -14.06 5.69
C SER A 273 -11.58 -13.19 4.50
N TYR A 274 -12.40 -12.19 4.19
CA TYR A 274 -12.19 -11.24 3.10
C TYR A 274 -11.30 -10.06 3.53
N VAL A 275 -11.50 -9.52 4.74
CA VAL A 275 -10.70 -8.42 5.29
C VAL A 275 -9.80 -8.97 6.40
N ILE A 276 -8.54 -9.26 6.12
CA ILE A 276 -7.62 -9.91 7.08
C ILE A 276 -6.52 -8.94 7.55
N PRO A 277 -5.93 -9.13 8.74
CA PRO A 277 -4.68 -8.46 9.07
C PRO A 277 -3.53 -8.95 8.18
N ALA A 278 -2.54 -8.09 7.94
CA ALA A 278 -1.32 -8.43 7.23
C ALA A 278 -0.56 -9.58 7.90
N ALA A 279 -0.32 -10.67 7.18
CA ALA A 279 0.36 -11.85 7.73
C ALA A 279 1.84 -11.58 8.02
N LEU A 280 2.45 -10.66 7.27
CA LEU A 280 3.84 -10.24 7.46
C LEU A 280 4.02 -9.20 8.57
N GLY A 281 2.91 -8.68 9.13
CA GLY A 281 2.91 -7.65 10.18
C GLY A 281 3.79 -6.45 9.80
N ASP A 282 4.62 -6.01 10.74
CA ASP A 282 5.55 -4.88 10.55
C ASP A 282 6.66 -5.13 9.52
N ARG A 283 6.80 -6.36 9.01
CA ARG A 283 7.79 -6.71 7.98
C ARG A 283 7.23 -6.61 6.56
N ALA A 284 5.93 -6.31 6.39
CA ALA A 284 5.28 -6.29 5.08
C ALA A 284 5.99 -5.37 4.08
N GLY A 285 6.43 -4.18 4.50
CA GLY A 285 7.11 -3.23 3.62
C GLY A 285 8.46 -3.73 3.12
N VAL A 286 9.40 -4.05 4.03
CA VAL A 286 10.73 -4.55 3.65
C VAL A 286 10.69 -5.89 2.90
N LEU A 287 9.82 -6.82 3.30
CA LEU A 287 9.64 -8.08 2.56
C LEU A 287 8.94 -7.85 1.21
N GLY A 288 8.09 -6.83 1.13
CA GLY A 288 7.53 -6.34 -0.12
C GLY A 288 8.59 -5.81 -1.09
N ALA A 289 9.58 -5.09 -0.57
CA ALA A 289 10.74 -4.66 -1.36
C ALA A 289 11.58 -5.87 -1.85
N ILE A 290 11.77 -6.89 -1.02
CA ILE A 290 12.40 -8.16 -1.46
C ILE A 290 11.56 -8.85 -2.54
N ALA A 291 10.23 -8.92 -2.38
CA ALA A 291 9.33 -9.50 -3.38
C ALA A 291 9.40 -8.75 -4.73
N LEU A 292 9.46 -7.41 -4.70
CA LEU A 292 9.67 -6.57 -5.88
C LEU A 292 10.98 -6.89 -6.62
N ALA A 293 12.07 -7.12 -5.89
CA ALA A 293 13.36 -7.49 -6.47
C ALA A 293 13.35 -8.91 -7.08
N ALA A 294 12.64 -9.84 -6.42
CA ALA A 294 12.53 -11.23 -6.83
C ALA A 294 11.55 -11.45 -8.00
N ALA A 295 10.63 -10.50 -8.23
CA ALA A 295 9.62 -10.61 -9.26
C ALA A 295 10.24 -10.84 -10.66
N PRO A 296 9.71 -11.81 -11.44
CA PRO A 296 10.16 -11.99 -12.82
C PRO A 296 9.96 -10.69 -13.61
N LYS A 297 11.01 -10.21 -14.28
CA LYS A 297 10.86 -9.07 -15.21
C LYS A 297 9.81 -9.47 -16.26
N ALA A 298 8.68 -8.77 -16.27
CA ALA A 298 7.58 -9.07 -17.18
C ALA A 298 8.10 -9.19 -18.62
N ARG A 299 7.92 -10.35 -19.24
CA ARG A 299 8.13 -10.51 -20.68
C ARG A 299 7.19 -9.51 -21.36
N ARG A 300 7.74 -8.74 -22.31
CA ARG A 300 6.95 -7.83 -23.16
C ARG A 300 5.80 -8.65 -23.76
N TRP A 301 4.57 -8.34 -23.37
CA TRP A 301 3.40 -8.91 -24.02
C TRP A 301 3.36 -8.35 -25.45
N SER A 302 3.76 -9.15 -26.43
CA SER A 302 3.44 -8.88 -27.83
C SER A 302 1.91 -8.88 -27.91
N ARG A 303 1.33 -7.71 -28.22
CA ARG A 303 -0.08 -7.62 -28.60
C ARG A 303 -0.25 -8.33 -29.93
N GLU A 304 -0.36 -9.65 -29.93
CA GLU A 304 -1.04 -10.35 -31.01
C GLU A 304 -2.53 -10.11 -30.79
N GLN A 305 -3.13 -9.35 -31.71
CA GLN A 305 -4.57 -9.14 -31.72
C GLN A 305 -5.26 -10.47 -32.02
N PRO A 306 -6.24 -10.92 -31.23
CA PRO A 306 -7.13 -11.99 -31.67
C PRO A 306 -7.95 -11.44 -32.83
N GLY A 307 -7.85 -12.13 -33.97
CA GLY A 307 -8.57 -11.80 -35.19
C GLY A 307 -10.07 -11.62 -34.97
N SER A 308 -10.63 -10.72 -35.76
CA SER A 308 -12.04 -10.47 -35.98
C SER A 308 -12.88 -11.75 -35.89
N ARG A 309 -13.73 -11.85 -34.87
CA ARG A 309 -14.88 -12.74 -34.89
C ARG A 309 -16.17 -11.92 -34.92
N GLU A 310 -17.05 -12.42 -35.76
CA GLU A 310 -18.24 -11.80 -36.29
C GLU A 310 -19.26 -11.37 -35.23
N SER A 311 -20.01 -10.34 -35.62
CA SER A 311 -21.17 -9.76 -34.94
C SER A 311 -22.27 -10.78 -34.64
N ALA A 312 -22.76 -10.79 -33.40
CA ALA A 312 -24.04 -11.37 -33.01
C ALA A 312 -24.95 -10.28 -32.40
N PRO A 313 -26.30 -10.41 -32.53
CA PRO A 313 -27.20 -9.28 -32.50
C PRO A 313 -27.58 -8.81 -31.09
N THR A 314 -27.86 -7.51 -31.00
CA THR A 314 -28.29 -6.78 -29.81
C THR A 314 -29.76 -7.08 -29.47
N THR A 315 -30.01 -7.77 -28.34
CA THR A 315 -31.33 -7.79 -27.69
C THR A 315 -31.39 -6.71 -26.62
N SER A 316 -32.24 -5.71 -26.84
CA SER A 316 -32.54 -4.63 -25.90
C SER A 316 -33.39 -5.11 -24.73
N PHE A 317 -32.89 -5.00 -23.51
CA PHE A 317 -33.73 -5.01 -22.31
C PHE A 317 -33.70 -3.61 -21.68
N ARG A 318 -34.78 -2.85 -21.91
CA ARG A 318 -35.16 -1.72 -21.05
C ARG A 318 -36.13 -2.23 -20.00
N ARG A 319 -35.84 -2.00 -18.72
CA ARG A 319 -36.86 -1.89 -17.67
C ARG A 319 -36.71 -0.55 -16.94
N PRO A 320 -37.80 0.13 -16.61
CA PRO A 320 -37.78 1.43 -15.95
C PRO A 320 -37.59 1.27 -14.44
N CYS A 321 -36.79 2.17 -13.84
CA CYS A 321 -36.79 2.36 -12.39
C CYS A 321 -38.11 3.01 -11.95
N ALA A 322 -38.72 2.45 -10.93
CA ALA A 322 -39.55 3.15 -9.95
C ALA A 322 -38.79 3.17 -8.63
#